data_AF-A0A2M7EL35-F1
#
_entry.id   AF-A0A2M7EL35-F1
#
_cell.length_a   1.000
_cell.length_b   1.000
_cell.length_c   1.000
_cell.angle_alpha   90.00
_cell.angle_beta   90.00
_cell.angle_gamma   90.00
#
_symmetry.space_group_name_H-M   'P 1'
#
loop_
_entity.id
_entity.type
_entity.pdbx_description
1 polymer ?
#
loop_
_entity_poly.entity_id
_entity_poly.type
_entity_poly.pdbx_seq_one_letter_code
_entity_poly.pdbx_strand_id
1 'polypeptide(L)'
;MLDQRQLKTNFEFLETIRSLCVAYEQISVMKMKKIKDAVLYTRGFYDELSEVYLQMKKTYKHQVMTLARQNQIKDPQKLLLMGKNEKTVDILLSANNKLYGDILNKVFYKFVEEIRNKNTDLVIIGRLGKKMYDDLGSKKAYTYFEIPDTDLTINDLKPVINNIIKYSKINVFFGRYESFFSQLALNKNITGDIMMGNDRDLKDNKFYYFEPNLEKILLFFETQIFSNFF
;
A
#
# COMPACT_ATOMS: atom_id res chain seq x y z
N MET A 1 -16.78 51.22 -10.44
CA MET A 1 -17.69 50.47 -11.32
C MET A 1 -16.85 49.49 -12.13
N LEU A 2 -17.15 48.19 -12.10
CA LEU A 2 -16.48 47.23 -12.98
C LEU A 2 -16.82 47.58 -14.43
N ASP A 3 -15.80 47.75 -15.27
CA ASP A 3 -15.94 48.04 -16.69
C ASP A 3 -16.62 46.84 -17.38
N GLN A 4 -17.69 47.09 -18.15
CA GLN A 4 -18.46 46.03 -18.83
C GLN A 4 -17.58 45.15 -19.73
N ARG A 5 -16.50 45.71 -20.28
CA ARG A 5 -15.52 44.95 -21.07
C ARG A 5 -14.78 43.93 -20.21
N GLN A 6 -14.35 44.30 -19.00
CA GLN A 6 -13.67 43.40 -18.07
C GLN A 6 -14.59 42.26 -17.63
N LEU A 7 -15.88 42.54 -17.40
CA LEU A 7 -16.86 41.50 -17.06
C LEU A 7 -17.03 40.48 -18.20
N LYS A 8 -17.07 40.94 -19.46
CA LYS A 8 -17.19 40.05 -20.61
C LYS A 8 -15.96 39.18 -20.78
N THR A 9 -14.75 39.75 -20.67
CA THR A 9 -13.50 38.97 -20.73
C THR A 9 -13.41 37.95 -19.60
N ASN A 10 -13.80 38.33 -18.38
CA ASN A 10 -13.84 37.39 -17.25
C ASN A 10 -14.85 36.26 -17.49
N PHE A 11 -16.01 36.56 -18.07
CA PHE A 11 -17.00 35.54 -18.42
C PHE A 11 -16.47 34.55 -19.46
N GLU A 12 -15.86 35.04 -20.53
CA GLU A 12 -15.23 34.20 -21.57
C GLU A 12 -14.11 33.32 -21.00
N PHE A 13 -13.32 33.86 -20.07
CA PHE A 13 -12.29 33.12 -19.36
C PHE A 13 -12.87 32.01 -18.47
N LEU A 14 -13.92 32.31 -17.69
CA LEU A 14 -14.60 31.32 -16.86
C LEU A 14 -15.25 30.21 -17.70
N GLU A 15 -15.83 30.55 -18.85
CA GLU A 15 -16.37 29.57 -19.79
C GLU A 15 -15.30 28.64 -20.37
N THR A 16 -14.12 29.19 -20.64
CA THR A 16 -12.96 28.40 -21.06
C THR A 16 -12.50 27.44 -19.96
N ILE A 17 -12.40 27.92 -18.70
CA ILE A 17 -12.07 27.06 -17.55
C ILE A 17 -13.12 25.97 -17.38
N ARG A 18 -14.41 26.31 -17.45
CA ARG A 18 -15.52 25.34 -17.35
C ARG A 18 -15.38 24.23 -18.39
N SER A 19 -15.07 24.60 -19.64
CA SER A 19 -14.89 23.66 -20.73
C SER A 19 -13.70 22.72 -20.50
N LEU A 20 -12.58 23.25 -20.01
CA LEU A 20 -11.41 22.44 -19.63
C LEU A 20 -11.75 21.49 -18.48
N CYS A 21 -12.44 21.96 -17.43
CA CYS A 21 -12.85 21.12 -16.30
C CYS A 21 -13.73 19.96 -16.74
N VAL A 22 -14.72 20.20 -17.62
CA VAL A 22 -15.59 19.15 -18.17
C VAL A 22 -14.79 18.12 -18.97
N ALA A 23 -13.85 18.57 -19.81
CA ALA A 23 -12.99 17.65 -20.56
C ALA A 23 -12.11 16.79 -19.62
N TYR A 24 -11.53 17.40 -18.58
CA TYR A 24 -10.74 16.68 -17.56
C TYR A 24 -11.58 15.68 -16.77
N GLU A 25 -12.82 16.02 -16.43
CA GLU A 25 -13.76 15.12 -15.77
C GLU A 25 -14.04 13.91 -16.66
N GLN A 26 -14.37 14.13 -17.94
CA GLN A 26 -14.61 13.04 -18.89
C GLN A 26 -13.40 12.11 -19.04
N ILE A 27 -12.19 12.65 -19.17
CA ILE A 27 -10.96 11.87 -19.22
C ILE A 27 -10.78 11.05 -17.94
N SER A 28 -11.04 11.65 -16.78
CA SER A 28 -10.92 10.97 -15.48
C SER A 28 -11.93 9.83 -15.35
N VAL A 29 -13.18 10.04 -15.77
CA VAL A 29 -14.22 8.99 -15.82
C VAL A 29 -13.81 7.85 -16.75
N MET A 30 -13.29 8.15 -17.94
CA MET A 30 -12.79 7.13 -18.88
C MET A 30 -11.65 6.32 -18.28
N LYS A 31 -10.67 6.98 -17.63
CA LYS A 31 -9.56 6.32 -16.96
C LYS A 31 -10.04 5.43 -15.81
N MET A 32 -10.90 5.95 -14.93
CA MET A 32 -11.50 5.18 -13.83
C MET A 32 -12.26 3.96 -14.36
N LYS A 33 -13.04 4.11 -15.42
CA LYS A 33 -13.77 2.99 -16.04
C LYS A 33 -12.83 1.92 -16.59
N LYS A 34 -11.70 2.32 -17.21
CA LYS A 34 -10.69 1.38 -17.74
C LYS A 34 -10.03 0.55 -16.64
N ILE A 35 -9.76 1.14 -15.47
CA ILE A 35 -9.04 0.46 -14.38
C ILE A 35 -9.96 -0.20 -13.35
N LYS A 36 -11.24 0.17 -13.29
CA LYS A 36 -12.19 -0.30 -12.26
C LYS A 36 -12.23 -1.82 -12.16
N ASP A 37 -12.44 -2.50 -13.28
CA ASP A 37 -12.64 -3.95 -13.29
C ASP A 37 -11.36 -4.67 -12.89
N ALA A 38 -10.20 -4.17 -13.32
CA ALA A 38 -8.89 -4.66 -12.88
C ALA A 38 -8.70 -4.48 -11.36
N VAL A 39 -9.02 -3.30 -10.80
CA VAL A 39 -8.91 -3.03 -9.36
C VAL A 39 -9.83 -3.95 -8.53
N LEU A 40 -11.06 -4.19 -8.99
CA LEU A 40 -12.01 -5.07 -8.29
C LEU A 40 -11.57 -6.53 -8.35
N TYR A 41 -11.08 -6.98 -9.51
CA TYR A 41 -10.55 -8.34 -9.68
C TYR A 41 -9.29 -8.57 -8.83
N THR A 42 -8.30 -7.66 -8.93
CA THR A 42 -7.06 -7.74 -8.15
C THR A 42 -7.34 -7.68 -6.64
N ARG A 43 -8.36 -6.94 -6.20
CA ARG A 43 -8.78 -6.93 -4.79
C ARG A 43 -9.26 -8.30 -4.32
N GLY A 44 -10.17 -8.94 -5.06
CA GLY A 44 -10.66 -10.27 -4.72
C GLY A 44 -9.53 -11.30 -4.69
N PHE A 45 -8.71 -11.30 -5.73
CA PHE A 45 -7.53 -12.16 -5.81
C PHE A 45 -6.54 -11.93 -4.66
N TYR A 46 -6.25 -10.67 -4.33
CA TYR A 46 -5.36 -10.31 -3.22
C TYR A 46 -5.90 -10.81 -1.88
N ASP A 47 -7.20 -10.68 -1.62
CA ASP A 47 -7.80 -11.08 -0.35
C ASP A 47 -7.75 -12.61 -0.18
N GLU A 48 -8.03 -13.37 -1.25
CA GLU A 48 -7.86 -14.84 -1.27
C GLU A 48 -6.39 -15.25 -1.09
N LEU A 49 -5.48 -14.62 -1.82
CA LEU A 49 -4.05 -14.92 -1.75
C LEU A 49 -3.48 -14.60 -0.36
N SER A 50 -3.95 -13.51 0.25
CA SER A 50 -3.58 -13.12 1.62
C SER A 50 -4.08 -14.12 2.65
N GLU A 51 -5.27 -14.69 2.46
CA GLU A 51 -5.83 -15.71 3.35
C GLU A 51 -5.02 -17.00 3.30
N VAL A 52 -4.67 -17.48 2.10
CA VAL A 52 -3.79 -18.65 1.90
C VAL A 52 -2.42 -18.39 2.55
N TYR A 53 -1.84 -17.22 2.33
CA TYR A 53 -0.56 -16.86 2.92
C TYR A 53 -0.59 -16.81 4.45
N LEU A 54 -1.67 -16.29 5.04
CA LEU A 54 -1.87 -16.29 6.49
C LEU A 54 -1.96 -17.72 7.05
N GLN A 55 -2.70 -18.61 6.38
CA GLN A 55 -2.78 -20.02 6.76
C GLN A 55 -1.41 -20.70 6.67
N MET A 56 -0.67 -20.47 5.59
CA MET A 56 0.70 -20.97 5.43
C MET A 56 1.63 -20.53 6.56
N LYS A 57 1.60 -19.24 6.93
CA LYS A 57 2.39 -18.72 8.05
C LYS A 57 2.02 -19.36 9.38
N LYS A 58 0.72 -19.61 9.62
CA LYS A 58 0.26 -20.30 10.84
C LYS A 58 0.77 -21.74 10.89
N THR A 59 0.63 -22.50 9.80
CA THR A 59 1.13 -23.88 9.70
C THR A 59 2.65 -23.92 9.92
N TYR A 60 3.38 -22.98 9.31
CA TYR A 60 4.83 -22.85 9.54
C TYR A 60 5.17 -22.59 11.01
N LYS A 61 4.51 -21.60 11.62
CA LYS A 61 4.69 -21.27 13.03
C LYS A 61 4.45 -22.50 13.90
N HIS A 62 3.41 -23.27 13.62
CA HIS A 62 3.10 -24.49 14.35
C HIS A 62 4.20 -25.56 14.18
N GLN A 63 4.69 -25.78 12.96
CA GLN A 63 5.79 -26.73 12.70
C GLN A 63 7.09 -26.34 13.40
N VAL A 64 7.49 -25.06 13.32
CA VAL A 64 8.69 -24.53 14.00
C VAL A 64 8.56 -24.65 15.52
N MET A 65 7.40 -24.31 16.08
CA MET A 65 7.17 -24.39 17.52
C MET A 65 7.19 -25.84 18.03
N THR A 66 6.66 -26.81 17.28
CA THR A 66 6.76 -28.23 17.62
C THR A 66 8.21 -28.71 17.59
N LEU A 67 8.98 -28.35 16.56
CA LEU A 67 10.40 -28.71 16.45
C LEU A 67 11.26 -28.04 17.52
N ALA A 68 10.97 -26.80 17.90
CA ALA A 68 11.69 -26.09 18.96
C ALA A 68 11.42 -26.70 20.34
N ARG A 69 10.20 -27.18 20.61
CA ARG A 69 9.86 -27.93 21.84
C ARG A 69 10.59 -29.27 21.89
N GLN A 70 10.75 -29.96 20.76
CA GLN A 70 11.48 -31.23 20.67
C GLN A 70 13.00 -31.06 20.82
N ASN A 71 13.58 -29.97 20.31
CA ASN A 71 15.03 -29.75 20.26
C ASN A 71 15.57 -28.71 21.27
N GLN A 72 14.77 -28.27 22.26
CA GLN A 72 15.15 -27.28 23.29
C GLN A 72 15.81 -26.00 22.74
N ILE A 73 15.32 -25.47 21.61
CA ILE A 73 15.89 -24.28 20.97
C ILE A 73 15.44 -23.02 21.75
N LYS A 74 16.41 -22.23 22.21
CA LYS A 74 16.20 -21.06 23.10
C LYS A 74 15.43 -19.88 22.49
N ASP A 75 15.39 -19.75 21.16
CA ASP A 75 14.69 -18.65 20.47
C ASP A 75 13.96 -19.11 19.17
N PRO A 76 12.77 -19.72 19.29
CA PRO A 76 11.95 -20.09 18.13
C PRO A 76 11.49 -18.88 17.30
N GLN A 77 11.52 -17.66 17.86
CA GLN A 77 11.04 -16.45 17.21
C GLN A 77 11.97 -15.94 16.11
N LYS A 78 13.30 -16.13 16.24
CA LYS A 78 14.27 -15.74 15.19
C LYS A 78 14.15 -16.62 13.95
N LEU A 79 13.73 -17.87 14.10
CA LEU A 79 13.44 -18.77 12.97
C LEU A 79 12.25 -18.27 12.14
N LEU A 80 11.25 -17.65 12.78
CA LEU A 80 10.07 -17.10 12.06
C LEU A 80 10.40 -15.86 11.22
N LEU A 81 11.52 -15.21 11.49
CA LEU A 81 11.93 -13.96 10.83
C LEU A 81 12.81 -14.18 9.59
N MET A 82 13.09 -15.42 9.15
CA MET A 82 13.78 -15.81 7.89
C MET A 82 14.35 -14.65 7.04
N GLY A 83 15.49 -14.07 7.45
CA GLY A 83 16.21 -13.05 6.67
C GLY A 83 15.63 -11.62 6.69
N LYS A 84 14.59 -11.37 7.48
CA LYS A 84 13.97 -10.05 7.68
C LYS A 84 14.55 -9.32 8.88
N ASN A 85 14.60 -8.00 8.77
CA ASN A 85 14.96 -7.14 9.89
C ASN A 85 13.79 -7.01 10.88
N GLU A 86 14.09 -6.78 12.15
CA GLU A 86 13.07 -6.56 13.20
C GLU A 86 12.41 -5.17 13.11
N LYS A 87 12.65 -4.43 12.02
CA LYS A 87 12.14 -3.07 11.83
C LYS A 87 10.79 -3.08 11.11
N THR A 88 10.02 -2.04 11.40
CA THR A 88 8.77 -1.72 10.71
C THR A 88 9.02 -0.59 9.70
N VAL A 89 8.42 -0.71 8.53
CA VAL A 89 8.38 0.36 7.52
C VAL A 89 6.96 0.85 7.30
N ASP A 90 6.77 2.16 7.31
CA ASP A 90 5.51 2.82 6.97
C ASP A 90 5.63 3.48 5.60
N ILE A 91 4.73 3.10 4.68
CA ILE A 91 4.76 3.50 3.28
C ILE A 91 3.58 4.42 2.99
N LEU A 92 3.86 5.64 2.51
CA LEU A 92 2.86 6.55 1.98
C LEU A 92 2.72 6.36 0.46
N LEU A 93 1.56 5.91 0.00
CA LEU A 93 1.19 5.92 -1.41
C LEU A 93 0.50 7.24 -1.77
N SER A 94 1.12 8.00 -2.66
CA SER A 94 0.64 9.28 -3.17
C SER A 94 0.70 9.33 -4.70
N ALA A 95 0.22 10.42 -5.29
CA ALA A 95 0.22 10.65 -6.73
C ALA A 95 1.36 11.59 -7.16
N ASN A 96 1.66 11.60 -8.46
CA ASN A 96 2.64 12.52 -9.05
C ASN A 96 2.00 13.77 -9.65
N ASN A 97 0.74 13.68 -10.06
CA ASN A 97 -0.03 14.79 -10.61
C ASN A 97 -1.00 15.39 -9.60
N LYS A 98 -1.49 16.60 -9.87
CA LYS A 98 -2.47 17.30 -9.03
C LYS A 98 -3.90 16.91 -9.44
N LEU A 99 -4.89 17.50 -8.75
CA LEU A 99 -6.34 17.38 -9.05
C LEU A 99 -6.99 16.04 -8.68
N TYR A 100 -6.44 15.36 -7.66
CA TYR A 100 -7.05 14.16 -7.08
C TYR A 100 -8.06 14.44 -5.96
N GLY A 101 -8.43 15.71 -5.74
CA GLY A 101 -9.33 16.11 -4.67
C GLY A 101 -8.71 15.98 -3.28
N ASP A 102 -9.53 15.62 -2.29
CA ASP A 102 -9.15 15.62 -0.88
C ASP A 102 -8.56 14.30 -0.37
N ILE A 103 -8.61 13.22 -1.16
CA ILE A 103 -8.15 11.89 -0.73
C ILE A 103 -6.66 11.87 -0.39
N LEU A 104 -5.84 12.57 -1.17
CA LEU A 104 -4.39 12.69 -0.91
C LEU A 104 -4.13 13.33 0.45
N ASN A 105 -4.88 14.38 0.79
CA ASN A 105 -4.79 15.04 2.08
C ASN A 105 -5.21 14.09 3.21
N LYS A 106 -6.33 13.38 3.05
CA LYS A 106 -6.82 12.41 4.05
C LYS A 106 -5.80 11.30 4.32
N VAL A 107 -5.21 10.73 3.28
CA VAL A 107 -4.18 9.68 3.40
C VAL A 107 -2.91 10.24 4.04
N PHE A 108 -2.46 11.42 3.62
CA PHE A 108 -1.28 12.06 4.19
C PHE A 108 -1.43 12.36 5.68
N TYR A 109 -2.54 12.95 6.10
CA TYR A 109 -2.77 13.25 7.52
C TYR A 109 -2.83 11.98 8.37
N LYS A 110 -3.49 10.93 7.87
CA LYS A 110 -3.52 9.62 8.54
C LYS A 110 -2.13 9.01 8.67
N PHE A 111 -1.29 9.14 7.63
CA PHE A 111 0.11 8.71 7.68
C PHE A 111 0.90 9.49 8.73
N VAL A 112 0.82 10.83 8.72
CA VAL A 112 1.54 11.70 9.68
C VAL A 112 1.13 11.42 11.13
N GLU A 113 -0.16 11.19 11.38
CA GLU A 113 -0.69 10.85 12.70
C GLU A 113 -0.07 9.56 13.24
N GLU A 114 0.00 8.52 12.41
CA GLU A 114 0.53 7.20 12.80
C GLU A 114 2.04 7.18 13.03
N ILE A 115 2.82 7.96 12.26
CA ILE A 115 4.29 7.94 12.37
C ILE A 115 4.84 8.82 13.49
N ARG A 116 4.04 9.75 14.04
CA ARG A 116 4.52 10.81 14.96
C ARG A 116 5.22 10.26 16.19
N ASN A 117 4.75 9.12 16.71
CA ASN A 117 5.25 8.50 17.94
C ASN A 117 5.90 7.14 17.71
N LYS A 118 6.23 6.78 16.46
CA LYS A 118 6.77 5.45 16.11
C LYS A 118 8.16 5.53 15.50
N ASN A 119 9.04 4.66 15.98
CA ASN A 119 10.37 4.48 15.41
C ASN A 119 10.32 3.47 14.25
N THR A 120 9.80 3.93 13.12
CA THR A 120 9.66 3.18 11.86
C THR A 120 10.49 3.80 10.74
N ASP A 121 10.99 2.99 9.82
CA ASP A 121 11.58 3.52 8.59
C ASP A 121 10.44 4.04 7.70
N LEU A 122 10.70 5.12 6.95
CA LEU A 122 9.68 5.76 6.11
C LEU A 122 9.97 5.56 4.63
N VAL A 123 8.93 5.24 3.86
CA VAL A 123 8.97 5.22 2.40
C VAL A 123 7.86 6.11 1.87
N ILE A 124 8.19 6.99 0.94
CA ILE A 124 7.22 7.88 0.28
C ILE A 124 7.26 7.58 -1.21
N ILE A 125 6.08 7.26 -1.76
CA ILE A 125 5.90 6.99 -3.17
C ILE A 125 5.03 8.10 -3.76
N GLY A 126 5.54 8.78 -4.77
CA GLY A 126 4.85 9.86 -5.48
C GLY A 126 5.28 11.27 -5.07
N ARG A 127 5.38 12.16 -6.06
CA ARG A 127 5.91 13.52 -5.89
C ARG A 127 5.10 14.39 -4.93
N LEU A 128 3.76 14.26 -4.91
CA LEU A 128 2.93 15.10 -4.05
C LEU A 128 3.12 14.76 -2.58
N GLY A 129 3.11 13.48 -2.22
CA GLY A 129 3.35 13.03 -0.85
C GLY A 129 4.72 13.46 -0.34
N LYS A 130 5.74 13.39 -1.20
CA LYS A 130 7.09 13.90 -0.89
C LYS A 130 7.04 15.38 -0.57
N LYS A 131 6.45 16.20 -1.45
CA LYS A 131 6.33 17.64 -1.23
C LYS A 131 5.59 17.97 0.06
N MET A 132 4.46 17.32 0.32
CA MET A 132 3.69 17.52 1.55
C MET A 132 4.49 17.16 2.81
N TYR A 133 5.31 16.11 2.73
CA TYR A 133 6.18 15.70 3.83
C TYR A 133 7.34 16.67 4.07
N ASP A 134 7.97 17.15 3.01
CA ASP A 134 9.04 18.15 3.08
C ASP A 134 8.51 19.47 3.65
N ASP A 135 7.33 19.91 3.20
CA ASP A 135 6.64 21.13 3.68
C ASP A 135 6.25 21.05 5.17
N LEU A 136 6.10 19.84 5.74
CA LEU A 136 5.85 19.64 7.17
C LEU A 136 7.07 20.01 8.05
N GLY A 137 8.28 20.04 7.47
CA GLY A 137 9.52 20.32 8.21
C GLY A 137 9.96 19.19 9.14
N SER A 138 9.48 17.96 8.93
CA SER A 138 9.87 16.78 9.71
C SER A 138 11.35 16.43 9.47
N LYS A 139 12.08 16.10 10.54
CA LYS A 139 13.50 15.72 10.48
C LYS A 139 13.72 14.22 10.23
N LYS A 140 12.66 13.41 10.22
CA LYS A 140 12.78 11.95 10.07
C LYS A 140 13.09 11.62 8.61
N ALA A 141 14.20 10.91 8.39
CA ALA A 141 14.63 10.52 7.05
C ALA A 141 13.61 9.55 6.40
N TYR A 142 13.44 9.65 5.10
CA TYR A 142 12.58 8.79 4.31
C TYR A 142 13.28 8.35 3.02
N THR A 143 12.89 7.17 2.51
CA THR A 143 13.26 6.71 1.17
C THR A 143 12.19 7.15 0.18
N TYR A 144 12.59 7.64 -0.99
CA TYR A 144 11.68 8.14 -2.01
C TYR A 144 11.66 7.27 -3.25
N PHE A 145 10.47 7.04 -3.80
CA PHE A 145 10.29 6.44 -5.12
C PHE A 145 9.30 7.27 -5.95
N GLU A 146 9.64 7.48 -7.22
CA GLU A 146 8.72 8.02 -8.22
C GLU A 146 8.30 6.87 -9.12
N ILE A 147 7.00 6.55 -9.12
CA ILE A 147 6.40 5.50 -9.91
C ILE A 147 5.33 6.14 -10.79
N PRO A 148 5.19 5.80 -12.09
CA PRO A 148 4.16 6.40 -12.94
C PRO A 148 2.73 6.25 -12.38
N ASP A 149 1.91 7.32 -12.52
CA ASP A 149 0.49 7.28 -12.12
C ASP A 149 -0.37 6.39 -13.05
N THR A 150 0.13 6.10 -14.27
CA THR A 150 -0.56 5.33 -15.32
C THR A 150 0.41 4.40 -16.01
N ASP A 151 -0.13 3.30 -16.56
CA ASP A 151 0.63 2.30 -17.34
C ASP A 151 1.80 1.67 -16.55
N LEU A 152 1.53 1.38 -15.27
CA LEU A 152 2.47 0.74 -14.34
C LEU A 152 2.92 -0.63 -14.85
N THR A 153 4.23 -0.87 -14.81
CA THR A 153 4.81 -2.19 -15.10
C THR A 153 5.48 -2.79 -13.87
N ILE A 154 5.66 -4.12 -13.88
CA ILE A 154 6.40 -4.83 -12.81
C ILE A 154 7.82 -4.27 -12.63
N ASN A 155 8.44 -3.77 -13.71
CA ASN A 155 9.79 -3.20 -13.62
C ASN A 155 9.84 -1.91 -12.80
N ASP A 156 8.77 -1.13 -12.80
CA ASP A 156 8.66 0.10 -12.00
C ASP A 156 8.49 -0.22 -10.50
N LEU A 157 7.89 -1.36 -10.18
CA LEU A 157 7.67 -1.82 -8.80
C LEU A 157 8.88 -2.52 -8.19
N LYS A 158 9.75 -3.15 -9.00
CA LYS A 158 10.93 -3.90 -8.53
C LYS A 158 11.81 -3.13 -7.52
N PRO A 159 12.17 -1.85 -7.75
CA PRO A 159 13.00 -1.11 -6.79
C PRO A 159 12.33 -0.95 -5.43
N VAL A 160 11.01 -0.73 -5.42
CA VAL A 160 10.22 -0.60 -4.19
C VAL A 160 10.15 -1.92 -3.46
N ILE A 161 9.77 -2.99 -4.16
CA ILE A 161 9.66 -4.34 -3.59
C ILE A 161 11.00 -4.79 -2.99
N ASN A 162 12.11 -4.62 -3.71
CA ASN A 162 13.44 -4.99 -3.24
C ASN A 162 13.87 -4.19 -1.99
N ASN A 163 13.40 -2.95 -1.85
CA ASN A 163 13.68 -2.14 -0.67
C ASN A 163 12.85 -2.60 0.53
N ILE A 164 11.58 -2.96 0.34
CA ILE A 164 10.65 -3.22 1.44
C ILE A 164 10.61 -4.69 1.90
N ILE A 165 10.98 -5.65 1.04
CA ILE A 165 10.89 -7.10 1.34
C ILE A 165 11.74 -7.52 2.55
N LYS A 166 12.79 -6.75 2.86
CA LYS A 166 13.67 -6.97 4.01
C LYS A 166 13.01 -6.64 5.37
N TYR A 167 11.86 -5.99 5.39
CA TYR A 167 11.20 -5.57 6.62
C TYR A 167 10.27 -6.65 7.17
N SER A 168 10.28 -6.83 8.50
CA SER A 168 9.37 -7.75 9.20
C SER A 168 7.94 -7.25 9.24
N LYS A 169 7.73 -5.93 9.21
CA LYS A 169 6.40 -5.31 9.20
C LYS A 169 6.34 -4.17 8.19
N ILE A 170 5.34 -4.23 7.32
CA ILE A 170 5.13 -3.24 6.25
C ILE A 170 3.69 -2.75 6.34
N ASN A 171 3.53 -1.47 6.68
CA ASN A 171 2.23 -0.80 6.69
C ASN A 171 2.14 0.14 5.49
N VAL A 172 1.07 0.04 4.71
CA VAL A 172 0.86 0.92 3.56
C VAL A 172 -0.37 1.78 3.74
N PHE A 173 -0.21 3.08 3.50
CA PHE A 173 -1.23 4.10 3.60
C PHE A 173 -1.66 4.54 2.20
N PHE A 174 -2.93 4.37 1.87
CA PHE A 174 -3.43 4.57 0.51
C PHE A 174 -4.92 4.94 0.48
N GLY A 175 -5.35 5.50 -0.65
CA GLY A 175 -6.76 5.74 -0.95
C GLY A 175 -7.40 4.48 -1.53
N ARG A 176 -8.39 3.92 -0.83
CA ARG A 176 -9.17 2.78 -1.33
C ARG A 176 -10.37 3.28 -2.12
N TYR A 177 -10.49 2.82 -3.35
CA TYR A 177 -11.67 3.03 -4.19
C TYR A 177 -12.90 2.32 -3.59
N GLU A 178 -13.96 3.08 -3.31
CA GLU A 178 -15.28 2.54 -2.93
C GLU A 178 -16.29 2.81 -4.05
N SER A 179 -16.35 4.04 -4.55
CA SER A 179 -17.20 4.44 -5.67
C SER A 179 -16.60 5.62 -6.41
N PHE A 180 -17.23 6.04 -7.52
CA PHE A 180 -16.82 7.24 -8.25
C PHE A 180 -16.76 8.51 -7.36
N PHE A 181 -17.60 8.58 -6.33
CA PHE A 181 -17.70 9.75 -5.46
C PHE A 181 -16.98 9.57 -4.12
N SER A 182 -16.56 8.35 -3.78
CA SER A 182 -16.05 8.03 -2.45
C SER A 182 -14.77 7.22 -2.50
N GLN A 183 -13.78 7.71 -1.75
CA GLN A 183 -12.53 7.03 -1.48
C GLN A 183 -12.21 7.13 0.01
N LEU A 184 -11.71 6.05 0.59
CA LEU A 184 -11.37 5.97 2.01
C LEU A 184 -9.86 5.95 2.21
N ALA A 185 -9.38 6.77 3.15
CA ALA A 185 -7.98 6.74 3.58
C ALA A 185 -7.74 5.57 4.53
N LEU A 186 -7.04 4.54 4.06
CA LEU A 186 -6.79 3.32 4.82
C LEU A 186 -5.29 3.10 5.05
N ASN A 187 -5.01 2.30 6.08
CA ASN A 187 -3.71 1.68 6.31
C ASN A 187 -3.91 0.15 6.33
N LYS A 188 -3.06 -0.60 5.64
CA LYS A 188 -3.08 -2.07 5.64
C LYS A 188 -1.68 -2.59 5.93
N ASN A 189 -1.59 -3.58 6.82
CA ASN A 189 -0.35 -4.34 6.99
C ASN A 189 -0.31 -5.45 5.93
N ILE A 190 0.70 -5.40 5.07
CA ILE A 190 0.82 -6.35 3.93
C ILE A 190 1.75 -7.51 4.24
N THR A 191 2.45 -7.49 5.38
CA THR A 191 3.29 -8.62 5.80
C THR A 191 2.45 -9.76 6.39
N GLY A 192 1.13 -9.59 6.53
CA GLY A 192 0.26 -10.63 7.09
C GLY A 192 0.61 -10.90 8.55
N ASP A 193 0.68 -9.84 9.35
CA ASP A 193 1.00 -9.95 10.78
C ASP A 193 0.04 -10.93 11.47
N ILE A 194 0.58 -12.08 11.87
CA ILE A 194 0.05 -12.86 12.99
C ILE A 194 0.45 -12.07 14.25
N MET A 195 -0.27 -10.97 14.53
CA MET A 195 -0.20 -10.37 15.85
C MET A 195 -0.57 -11.47 16.86
N MET A 196 0.32 -11.72 17.81
CA MET A 196 0.27 -12.74 18.88
C MET A 196 -0.94 -12.63 19.84
N GLY A 197 -2.13 -12.20 19.38
CA GLY A 197 -3.26 -11.95 20.28
C GLY A 197 -4.65 -12.08 19.69
N ASN A 198 -4.81 -12.20 18.36
CA ASN A 198 -6.13 -12.41 17.76
C ASN A 198 -6.09 -13.61 16.83
N ASP A 199 -5.99 -14.80 17.42
CA ASP A 199 -6.53 -16.00 16.81
C ASP A 199 -8.04 -15.80 16.65
N ARG A 200 -8.44 -15.14 15.57
CA ARG A 200 -9.71 -15.51 14.96
C ARG A 200 -9.54 -16.97 14.56
N ASP A 201 -10.16 -17.83 15.36
CA ASP A 201 -10.36 -19.25 15.13
C ASP A 201 -10.99 -19.46 13.74
N LEU A 202 -10.15 -19.45 12.71
CA LEU A 202 -10.49 -20.09 11.45
C LEU A 202 -10.40 -21.59 11.75
N LYS A 203 -11.57 -22.20 11.96
CA LYS A 203 -11.80 -23.60 12.32
C LYS A 203 -11.22 -24.65 11.34
N ASP A 204 -10.46 -24.24 10.34
CA ASP A 204 -10.00 -25.09 9.26
C ASP A 204 -8.48 -25.21 9.31
N ASN A 205 -7.98 -26.16 10.13
CA ASN A 205 -6.58 -26.57 10.10
C ASN A 205 -6.34 -27.40 8.83
N LYS A 206 -6.24 -26.72 7.69
CA LYS A 206 -5.80 -27.35 6.44
C LYS A 206 -4.30 -27.59 6.52
N PHE A 207 -3.91 -28.86 6.46
CA PHE A 207 -2.51 -29.26 6.36
C PHE A 207 -2.06 -29.13 4.90
N TYR A 208 -1.04 -28.29 4.67
CA TYR A 208 -0.46 -28.07 3.35
C TYR A 208 0.85 -28.86 3.21
N TYR A 209 1.03 -29.50 2.06
CA TYR A 209 2.33 -30.00 1.63
C TYR A 209 3.07 -28.88 0.88
N PHE A 210 4.36 -28.71 1.18
CA PHE A 210 5.17 -27.62 0.65
C PHE A 210 6.21 -28.15 -0.32
N GLU A 211 6.04 -27.85 -1.61
CA GLU A 211 6.98 -28.19 -2.68
C GLU A 211 7.48 -26.92 -3.40
N PRO A 212 8.79 -26.77 -3.68
CA PRO A 212 9.90 -27.67 -3.36
C PRO A 212 10.40 -27.54 -1.91
N ASN A 213 10.24 -26.36 -1.29
CA ASN A 213 10.45 -26.14 0.13
C ASN A 213 9.68 -24.89 0.58
N LEU A 214 9.44 -24.78 1.88
CA LEU A 214 8.63 -23.71 2.45
C LEU A 214 9.24 -22.31 2.27
N GLU A 215 10.55 -22.17 2.41
CA GLU A 215 11.25 -20.87 2.27
C GLU A 215 11.00 -20.25 0.89
N LYS A 216 11.17 -21.04 -0.17
CA LYS A 216 10.94 -20.60 -1.55
C LYS A 216 9.49 -20.24 -1.78
N ILE A 217 8.56 -21.00 -1.21
CA ILE A 217 7.13 -20.72 -1.32
C ILE A 217 6.78 -19.43 -0.58
N LEU A 218 7.26 -19.24 0.65
CA LEU A 218 7.04 -18.00 1.42
C LEU A 218 7.57 -16.77 0.68
N LEU A 219 8.79 -16.84 0.15
CA LEU A 219 9.37 -15.75 -0.64
C LEU A 219 8.55 -15.47 -1.92
N PHE A 220 8.09 -16.53 -2.59
CA PHE A 220 7.22 -16.41 -3.76
C PHE A 220 5.90 -15.71 -3.41
N PHE A 221 5.19 -16.17 -2.37
CA PHE A 221 3.94 -15.55 -1.93
C PHE A 221 4.14 -14.11 -1.49
N GLU A 222 5.20 -13.79 -0.75
CA GLU A 222 5.50 -12.41 -0.37
C GLU A 222 5.70 -11.51 -1.58
N THR A 223 6.46 -11.98 -2.57
CA THR A 223 6.66 -11.26 -3.82
C THR A 223 5.34 -11.04 -4.56
N GLN A 224 4.47 -12.06 -4.60
CA GLN A 224 3.15 -11.95 -5.23
C GLN A 224 2.21 -11.02 -4.46
N ILE A 225 2.15 -11.09 -3.13
CA ILE A 225 1.36 -10.18 -2.28
C ILE A 225 1.78 -8.75 -2.56
N PHE A 226 3.08 -8.47 -2.51
CA PHE A 226 3.58 -7.11 -2.71
C PHE A 226 3.32 -6.64 -4.14
N SER A 227 3.55 -7.47 -5.14
CA SER A 227 3.32 -7.10 -6.55
C SER A 227 1.85 -6.89 -6.91
N ASN A 228 0.92 -7.59 -6.25
CA ASN A 228 -0.51 -7.42 -6.50
C ASN A 228 -1.13 -6.30 -5.64
N PHE A 229 -0.46 -5.88 -4.57
CA PHE A 229 -0.92 -4.79 -3.73
C PHE A 229 -0.68 -3.41 -4.34
N PHE A 230 0.51 -3.21 -4.95
CA PHE A 230 0.91 -1.98 -5.62
C PHE A 230 0.45 -1.96 -7.08
#